data_AF-A0A0F0CQX4-F1
#
_entry.id   AF-A0A0F0CQX4-F1
#
_cell.length_a   1.000
_cell.length_b   1.000
_cell.length_c   1.000
_cell.angle_alpha   90.00
_cell.angle_beta   90.00
_cell.angle_gamma   90.00
#
_symmetry.space_group_name_H-M   'P 1'
#
loop_
_entity.id
_entity.type
_entity.pdbx_description
1 polymer ?
#
loop_
_entity_poly.entity_id
_entity_poly.type
_entity_poly.pdbx_seq_one_letter_code
_entity_poly.pdbx_strand_id
1 'polypeptide(L)'
;MKSKRYFNTTGFCDPEIHYMIDPLRNQNIIFDMIEKRQYFTIHAPRQTGKTTLLHELAHRLNKEGNYISVVFSVESAGYRSITEETANKKIINSLYSSSGQYLNENNCPIPPEKYTKDLTLENYLIDWASSQSKPIVLLLDEIDSLYDDVLVSILRQLRNGFQGRPKHFPSTIALVGLRDVRDYKLKVRPEKLH
;
A
#
# COMPACT_ATOMS: atom_id res chain seq x y z
N MET A 1 28.79 25.40 -3.70
CA MET A 1 27.71 26.18 -3.02
C MET A 1 26.69 25.19 -2.50
N LYS A 2 26.47 25.10 -1.17
CA LYS A 2 25.39 24.26 -0.61
C LYS A 2 24.05 24.88 -1.00
N SER A 3 23.22 24.15 -1.73
CA SER A 3 21.86 24.56 -2.07
C SER A 3 21.08 24.87 -0.79
N LYS A 4 20.42 26.04 -0.73
CA LYS A 4 19.53 26.39 0.39
C LYS A 4 18.27 25.52 0.26
N ARG A 5 17.98 24.72 1.28
CA ARG A 5 16.71 23.98 1.37
C ARG A 5 15.54 24.97 1.32
N TYR A 6 14.39 24.53 0.81
CA TYR A 6 13.16 25.33 0.72
C TYR A 6 11.92 24.54 1.16
N PHE A 7 10.82 25.21 1.49
CA PHE A 7 9.56 24.54 1.82
C PHE A 7 8.84 24.16 0.53
N ASN A 8 8.56 22.87 0.33
CA ASN A 8 7.73 22.42 -0.78
C ASN A 8 6.25 22.51 -0.39
N THR A 9 5.44 23.13 -1.25
CA THR A 9 3.98 23.24 -1.09
C THR A 9 3.21 22.40 -2.10
N THR A 10 3.90 21.66 -2.97
CA THR A 10 3.31 20.85 -4.05
C THR A 10 3.86 19.41 -3.98
N GLY A 11 3.07 18.48 -3.44
CA GLY A 11 3.34 17.05 -3.55
C GLY A 11 4.55 16.52 -2.77
N PHE A 12 5.32 15.61 -3.38
CA PHE A 12 6.39 14.83 -2.76
C PHE A 12 7.52 15.70 -2.19
N CYS A 13 7.83 15.55 -0.90
CA CYS A 13 8.96 16.22 -0.26
C CYS A 13 10.22 15.34 -0.27
N ASP A 14 11.22 15.76 -1.04
CA ASP A 14 12.60 15.27 -1.02
C ASP A 14 13.41 15.83 0.19
N PRO A 15 14.00 14.99 1.07
CA PRO A 15 14.75 15.41 2.25
C PRO A 15 16.13 16.03 1.98
N GLU A 16 16.69 15.85 0.78
CA GLU A 16 17.97 16.47 0.41
C GLU A 16 17.80 17.97 0.16
N ILE A 17 16.69 18.35 -0.47
CA ILE A 17 16.44 19.71 -0.99
C ILE A 17 15.30 20.45 -0.28
N HIS A 18 14.44 19.78 0.49
CA HIS A 18 13.34 20.43 1.21
C HIS A 18 13.54 20.49 2.73
N TYR A 19 12.99 21.53 3.37
CA TYR A 19 12.83 21.56 4.82
C TYR A 19 11.74 20.55 5.23
N MET A 20 12.10 19.52 5.99
CA MET A 20 11.19 18.49 6.47
C MET A 20 11.29 18.34 7.99
N ILE A 21 10.13 18.27 8.64
CA ILE A 21 10.00 17.67 9.97
C ILE A 21 9.89 16.16 9.75
N ASP A 22 10.53 15.34 10.60
CA ASP A 22 10.39 13.89 10.55
C ASP A 22 8.89 13.53 10.55
N PRO A 23 8.35 13.00 9.43
CA PRO A 23 6.93 12.71 9.32
C PRO A 23 6.51 11.59 10.29
N LEU A 24 7.45 10.76 10.75
CA LEU A 24 7.23 9.70 11.73
C LEU A 24 7.30 10.20 13.17
N ARG A 25 7.61 11.48 13.41
CA ARG A 25 7.64 12.07 14.75
C ARG A 25 6.26 11.94 15.41
N ASN A 26 6.20 11.23 16.54
CA ASN A 26 4.98 10.87 17.27
C ASN A 26 4.06 9.83 16.59
N GLN A 27 4.54 9.09 15.59
CA GLN A 27 3.79 8.02 14.93
C GLN A 27 4.05 6.63 15.53
N ASN A 28 4.39 6.54 16.83
CA ASN A 28 4.66 5.27 17.51
C ASN A 28 3.53 4.25 17.35
N ILE A 29 2.28 4.74 17.25
CA ILE A 29 1.12 3.91 17.03
C ILE A 29 1.20 3.08 15.73
N ILE A 30 1.82 3.61 14.68
CA ILE A 30 1.99 2.89 13.40
C ILE A 30 2.95 1.72 13.60
N PHE A 31 4.08 1.95 14.29
CA PHE A 31 5.05 0.90 14.60
C PHE A 31 4.43 -0.17 15.49
N ASP A 32 3.68 0.21 16.53
CA ASP A 32 2.95 -0.72 17.40
C ASP A 32 1.95 -1.58 16.60
N MET A 33 1.24 -0.98 15.63
CA MET A 33 0.31 -1.71 14.75
C MET A 33 1.05 -2.71 13.86
N ILE A 34 2.22 -2.34 13.33
CA ILE A 34 3.06 -3.22 12.51
C ILE A 34 3.57 -4.40 13.32
N GLU A 35 4.10 -4.16 14.52
CA GLU A 35 4.59 -5.22 15.42
C GLU A 35 3.47 -6.18 15.82
N LYS A 36 2.26 -5.65 16.08
CA LYS A 36 1.05 -6.44 16.35
C LYS A 36 0.44 -7.07 15.09
N ARG A 37 1.06 -6.88 13.92
CA ARG A 37 0.60 -7.41 12.63
C ARG A 37 -0.85 -7.03 12.34
N GLN A 38 -1.20 -5.77 12.53
CA GLN A 38 -2.55 -5.28 12.33
C GLN A 38 -2.74 -4.79 10.90
N TYR A 39 -3.97 -4.95 10.40
CA TYR A 39 -4.39 -4.26 9.18
C TYR A 39 -5.11 -2.99 9.62
N PHE A 40 -4.70 -1.85 9.09
CA PHE A 40 -5.21 -0.57 9.54
C PHE A 40 -5.35 0.42 8.38
N THR A 41 -5.99 1.55 8.69
CA THR A 41 -6.29 2.60 7.73
C THR A 41 -5.64 3.90 8.18
N ILE A 42 -5.07 4.63 7.24
CA ILE A 42 -4.52 5.97 7.49
C ILE A 42 -5.41 6.98 6.77
N HIS A 43 -6.21 7.69 7.57
CA HIS A 43 -6.99 8.82 7.10
C HIS A 43 -6.19 10.09 7.30
N ALA A 44 -6.04 10.86 6.24
CA ALA A 44 -5.55 12.23 6.35
C ALA A 44 -6.16 13.09 5.24
N PRO A 45 -6.22 14.42 5.36
CA PRO A 45 -6.69 15.29 4.28
C PRO A 45 -5.76 15.26 3.04
N ARG A 46 -6.24 15.73 1.87
CA ARG A 46 -5.37 15.95 0.70
C ARG A 46 -4.28 16.97 1.05
N GLN A 47 -3.06 16.77 0.54
CA GLN A 47 -1.90 17.67 0.68
C GLN A 47 -1.19 17.74 2.04
N THR A 48 -1.38 16.75 2.93
CA THR A 48 -0.71 16.75 4.25
C THR A 48 0.58 15.90 4.33
N GLY A 49 1.27 15.66 3.20
CA GLY A 49 2.53 14.91 3.19
C GLY A 49 2.39 13.40 3.46
N LYS A 50 1.21 12.80 3.21
CA LYS A 50 0.97 11.36 3.45
C LYS A 50 1.88 10.45 2.65
N THR A 51 2.02 10.71 1.35
CA THR A 51 2.87 9.90 0.49
C THR A 51 4.31 9.97 1.00
N THR A 52 4.78 11.15 1.42
CA THR A 52 6.07 11.28 2.10
C THR A 52 6.18 10.47 3.39
N LEU A 53 5.15 10.45 4.24
CA LEU A 53 5.10 9.60 5.43
C LEU A 53 5.23 8.10 5.07
N LEU A 54 4.50 7.62 4.06
CA LEU A 54 4.54 6.21 3.67
C LEU A 54 5.89 5.80 3.11
N HIS A 55 6.47 6.64 2.25
CA HIS A 55 7.79 6.38 1.67
C HIS A 55 8.87 6.32 2.75
N GLU A 56 8.85 7.27 3.70
CA GLU A 56 9.78 7.28 4.84
C GLU A 56 9.57 6.06 5.74
N LEU A 57 8.32 5.67 6.01
CA LEU A 57 7.99 4.47 6.76
C LEU A 57 8.58 3.21 6.09
N ALA A 58 8.37 3.05 4.78
CA ALA A 58 8.88 1.89 4.05
C ALA A 58 10.42 1.85 4.06
N HIS A 59 11.07 2.99 3.81
CA HIS A 59 12.52 3.08 3.88
C HIS A 59 13.05 2.71 5.26
N ARG A 60 12.44 3.21 6.32
CA ARG A 60 12.86 2.90 7.69
C ARG A 60 12.71 1.43 8.01
N LEU A 61 11.57 0.81 7.69
CA LEU A 61 11.32 -0.61 7.92
C LEU A 61 12.32 -1.50 7.16
N ASN A 62 12.62 -1.15 5.91
CA ASN A 62 13.60 -1.88 5.09
C ASN A 62 15.03 -1.70 5.62
N LYS A 63 15.38 -0.48 6.08
CA LYS A 63 16.70 -0.17 6.65
C LYS A 63 16.95 -0.89 7.98
N GLU A 64 15.94 -0.97 8.84
CA GLU A 64 15.99 -1.73 10.10
C GLU A 64 16.10 -3.24 9.83
N GLY A 65 15.68 -3.70 8.65
CA GLY A 65 15.95 -5.05 8.15
C GLY A 65 15.04 -6.14 8.72
N ASN A 66 14.07 -5.79 9.56
CA ASN A 66 13.11 -6.73 10.15
C ASN A 66 11.95 -7.07 9.21
N TYR A 67 11.68 -6.21 8.23
CA TYR A 67 10.53 -6.30 7.33
C TYR A 67 10.94 -6.11 5.87
N ILE A 68 10.05 -6.51 4.97
CA ILE A 68 10.04 -6.11 3.57
C ILE A 68 8.86 -5.15 3.39
N SER A 69 9.12 -3.89 3.08
CA SER A 69 8.10 -2.85 2.99
C SER A 69 8.07 -2.20 1.61
N VAL A 70 6.86 -2.04 1.06
CA VAL A 70 6.64 -1.39 -0.23
C VAL A 70 5.44 -0.46 -0.13
N VAL A 71 5.58 0.74 -0.70
CA VAL A 71 4.47 1.65 -0.99
C VAL A 71 4.13 1.53 -2.47
N PHE A 72 2.84 1.47 -2.80
CA PHE A 72 2.39 1.61 -4.19
C PHE A 72 0.99 2.23 -4.22
N SER A 73 0.70 2.98 -5.28
CA SER A 73 -0.64 3.56 -5.49
C SER A 73 -1.53 2.63 -6.32
N VAL A 74 -2.83 2.62 -5.99
CA VAL A 74 -3.85 1.92 -6.76
C VAL A 74 -4.61 2.84 -7.73
N GLU A 75 -4.27 4.13 -7.80
CA GLU A 75 -4.97 5.15 -8.60
C GLU A 75 -5.09 4.79 -10.08
N SER A 76 -4.11 4.09 -10.63
CA SER A 76 -4.14 3.65 -12.04
C SER A 76 -5.35 2.78 -12.39
N ALA A 77 -5.96 2.13 -11.40
CA ALA A 77 -7.18 1.32 -11.51
C ALA A 77 -8.48 2.08 -11.13
N GLY A 78 -8.39 3.39 -10.87
CA GLY A 78 -9.49 4.24 -10.41
C GLY A 78 -10.33 4.86 -11.51
N TYR A 79 -10.88 4.07 -12.45
CA TYR A 79 -11.85 4.56 -13.45
C TYR A 79 -13.04 3.61 -13.62
N ARG A 80 -14.24 4.15 -13.91
CA ARG A 80 -15.53 3.43 -13.78
C ARG A 80 -15.70 2.19 -14.66
N SER A 81 -15.14 2.20 -15.86
CA SER A 81 -15.32 1.13 -16.86
C SER A 81 -14.28 0.02 -16.77
N ILE A 82 -13.46 0.01 -15.71
CA ILE A 82 -12.42 -1.00 -15.54
C ILE A 82 -13.03 -2.36 -15.14
N THR A 83 -12.52 -3.44 -15.72
CA THR A 83 -12.84 -4.80 -15.28
C THR A 83 -11.99 -5.19 -14.08
N GLU A 84 -12.47 -6.13 -13.27
CA GLU A 84 -11.73 -6.69 -12.14
C GLU A 84 -10.34 -7.24 -12.56
N GLU A 85 -10.28 -7.94 -13.68
CA GLU A 85 -9.01 -8.45 -14.26
C GLU A 85 -8.04 -7.32 -14.59
N THR A 86 -8.52 -6.26 -15.26
CA THR A 86 -7.69 -5.11 -15.62
C THR A 86 -7.22 -4.36 -14.38
N ALA A 87 -8.08 -4.25 -13.36
CA ALA A 87 -7.74 -3.63 -12.09
C ALA A 87 -6.64 -4.41 -11.37
N ASN A 88 -6.79 -5.73 -11.22
CA ASN A 88 -5.75 -6.59 -10.64
C ASN A 88 -4.42 -6.41 -11.37
N LYS A 89 -4.42 -6.48 -12.70
CA LYS A 89 -3.20 -6.31 -13.51
C LYS A 89 -2.52 -4.96 -13.27
N LYS A 90 -3.28 -3.86 -13.25
CA LYS A 90 -2.74 -2.51 -13.02
C LYS A 90 -2.17 -2.35 -11.61
N ILE A 91 -2.88 -2.84 -10.60
CA ILE A 91 -2.47 -2.80 -9.19
C ILE A 91 -1.19 -3.63 -8.99
N ILE A 92 -1.13 -4.84 -9.55
CA ILE A 92 0.04 -5.72 -9.47
C ILE A 92 1.25 -5.13 -10.19
N ASN A 93 1.05 -4.54 -11.38
CA ASN A 93 2.11 -3.81 -12.07
C ASN A 93 2.63 -2.63 -11.24
N SER A 94 1.74 -1.85 -10.61
CA SER A 94 2.12 -0.76 -9.70
C SER A 94 2.95 -1.26 -8.52
N LEU A 95 2.53 -2.37 -7.90
CA LEU A 95 3.28 -3.04 -6.83
C LEU A 95 4.67 -3.48 -7.30
N TYR A 96 4.77 -4.20 -8.43
CA TYR A 96 6.03 -4.70 -8.95
C TYR A 96 7.00 -3.55 -9.30
N SER A 97 6.53 -2.55 -10.05
CA SER A 97 7.34 -1.38 -10.41
C SER A 97 7.81 -0.59 -9.18
N SER A 98 6.94 -0.44 -8.17
CA SER A 98 7.32 0.25 -6.93
C SER A 98 8.29 -0.58 -6.10
N SER A 99 8.16 -1.91 -6.10
CA SER A 99 9.05 -2.82 -5.36
C SER A 99 10.52 -2.61 -5.74
N GLY A 100 10.83 -2.40 -7.02
CA GLY A 100 12.19 -2.11 -7.49
C GLY A 100 12.80 -0.80 -6.97
N GLN A 101 11.99 0.10 -6.41
CA GLN A 101 12.47 1.34 -5.78
C GLN A 101 12.84 1.16 -4.31
N TYR A 102 12.26 0.15 -3.65
CA TYR A 102 12.42 -0.09 -2.21
C TYR A 102 13.28 -1.29 -1.87
N LEU A 103 13.31 -2.28 -2.76
CA LEU A 103 13.78 -3.62 -2.47
C LEU A 103 14.94 -4.03 -3.38
N ASN A 104 15.81 -4.89 -2.85
CA ASN A 104 16.79 -5.60 -3.63
C ASN A 104 16.11 -6.71 -4.46
N GLU A 105 16.75 -7.15 -5.55
CA GLU A 105 16.21 -8.16 -6.47
C GLU A 105 15.66 -9.42 -5.78
N ASN A 106 16.35 -9.90 -4.73
CA ASN A 106 15.94 -11.11 -3.99
C ASN A 106 14.62 -10.95 -3.20
N ASN A 107 14.24 -9.72 -2.86
CA ASN A 107 13.02 -9.43 -2.10
C ASN A 107 11.85 -8.99 -2.99
N CYS A 108 12.12 -8.69 -4.27
CA CYS A 108 11.09 -8.28 -5.21
C CYS A 108 10.13 -9.45 -5.53
N PRO A 109 8.84 -9.16 -5.76
CA PRO A 109 7.94 -10.17 -6.27
C PRO A 109 8.31 -10.54 -7.71
N ILE A 110 7.86 -11.72 -8.16
CA ILE A 110 8.09 -12.19 -9.52
C ILE A 110 7.50 -11.20 -10.55
N PRO A 111 8.16 -10.94 -11.69
CA PRO A 111 7.61 -10.05 -12.69
C PRO A 111 6.22 -10.51 -13.16
N PRO A 112 5.20 -9.62 -13.22
CA PRO A 112 3.83 -9.99 -13.55
C PRO A 112 3.69 -10.69 -14.91
N GLU A 113 4.54 -10.36 -15.89
CA GLU A 113 4.59 -11.00 -17.20
C GLU A 113 5.10 -12.45 -17.18
N LYS A 114 5.77 -12.86 -16.11
CA LYS A 114 6.23 -14.24 -15.88
C LYS A 114 5.32 -15.01 -14.92
N TYR A 115 4.25 -14.39 -14.42
CA TYR A 115 3.31 -15.03 -13.51
C TYR A 115 2.40 -16.00 -14.26
N THR A 116 2.31 -17.24 -13.79
CA THR A 116 1.66 -18.34 -14.52
C THR A 116 0.28 -18.71 -14.01
N LYS A 117 -0.09 -18.27 -12.80
CA LYS A 117 -1.42 -18.47 -12.22
C LYS A 117 -2.37 -17.36 -12.64
N ASP A 118 -3.64 -17.52 -12.30
CA ASP A 118 -4.62 -16.44 -12.44
C ASP A 118 -4.17 -15.20 -11.66
N LEU A 119 -4.11 -14.06 -12.37
CA LEU A 119 -3.46 -12.83 -11.92
C LEU A 119 -4.40 -12.02 -11.03
N THR A 120 -4.68 -12.56 -9.85
CA THR A 120 -5.37 -11.87 -8.77
C THR A 120 -4.36 -11.29 -7.80
N LEU A 121 -4.70 -10.16 -7.16
CA LEU A 121 -3.85 -9.58 -6.12
C LEU A 121 -3.64 -10.59 -4.98
N GLU A 122 -4.67 -11.36 -4.63
CA GLU A 122 -4.58 -12.42 -3.62
C GLU A 122 -3.48 -13.44 -3.93
N ASN A 123 -3.55 -14.12 -5.08
CA ASN A 123 -2.60 -15.17 -5.45
C ASN A 123 -1.17 -14.62 -5.55
N TYR A 124 -1.03 -13.45 -6.15
CA TYR A 124 0.27 -12.80 -6.34
C TYR A 124 0.93 -12.46 -5.00
N LEU A 125 0.17 -11.93 -4.04
CA LEU A 125 0.66 -11.65 -2.69
C LEU A 125 0.96 -12.92 -1.89
N ILE A 126 0.21 -14.01 -2.09
CA ILE A 126 0.48 -15.30 -1.44
C ILE A 126 1.82 -15.87 -1.90
N ASP A 127 2.05 -15.91 -3.21
CA ASP A 127 3.28 -16.44 -3.79
C ASP A 127 4.49 -15.58 -3.43
N TRP A 128 4.31 -14.25 -3.45
CA TRP A 128 5.36 -13.35 -3.00
C TRP A 128 5.69 -13.60 -1.53
N ALA A 129 4.72 -13.52 -0.61
CA ALA A 129 4.98 -13.71 0.82
C ALA A 129 5.61 -15.07 1.14
N SER A 130 5.16 -16.13 0.47
CA SER A 130 5.68 -17.50 0.69
C SER A 130 7.13 -17.68 0.22
N SER A 131 7.62 -16.83 -0.68
CA SER A 131 9.02 -16.83 -1.13
C SER A 131 9.95 -15.99 -0.25
N GLN A 132 9.41 -15.22 0.70
CA GLN A 132 10.19 -14.32 1.54
C GLN A 132 10.55 -14.95 2.89
N SER A 133 11.75 -14.65 3.37
CA SER A 133 12.19 -15.02 4.72
C SER A 133 11.71 -14.04 5.79
N LYS A 134 11.32 -12.82 5.39
CA LYS A 134 10.90 -11.73 6.26
C LYS A 134 9.42 -11.39 6.08
N PRO A 135 8.72 -10.95 7.14
CA PRO A 135 7.34 -10.50 7.01
C PRO A 135 7.22 -9.27 6.11
N ILE A 136 6.20 -9.26 5.27
CA ILE A 136 5.89 -8.13 4.38
C ILE A 136 4.98 -7.12 5.10
N VAL A 137 5.28 -5.83 4.97
CA VAL A 137 4.44 -4.68 5.33
C VAL A 137 4.04 -3.96 4.05
N LEU A 138 2.76 -3.96 3.73
CA LEU A 138 2.26 -3.44 2.46
C LEU A 138 1.51 -2.13 2.68
N LEU A 139 1.91 -1.07 1.98
CA LEU A 139 1.33 0.27 2.13
C LEU A 139 0.63 0.65 0.81
N LEU A 140 -0.71 0.59 0.79
CA LEU A 140 -1.53 0.90 -0.39
C LEU A 140 -1.95 2.36 -0.31
N ASP A 141 -1.43 3.19 -1.21
CA ASP A 141 -1.83 4.59 -1.32
C ASP A 141 -3.05 4.75 -2.21
N GLU A 142 -3.83 5.81 -1.94
CA GLU A 142 -5.00 6.24 -2.72
C GLU A 142 -6.07 5.15 -2.92
N ILE A 143 -6.35 4.35 -1.88
CA ILE A 143 -7.40 3.31 -1.93
C ILE A 143 -8.78 3.87 -2.29
N ASP A 144 -9.01 5.15 -2.01
CA ASP A 144 -10.24 5.89 -2.30
C ASP A 144 -10.41 6.30 -3.78
N SER A 145 -9.40 6.06 -4.61
CA SER A 145 -9.48 6.20 -6.07
C SER A 145 -10.30 5.08 -6.73
N LEU A 146 -10.37 3.91 -6.10
CA LEU A 146 -11.08 2.75 -6.66
C LEU A 146 -12.59 2.95 -6.60
N TYR A 147 -13.28 2.55 -7.67
CA TYR A 147 -14.74 2.55 -7.72
C TYR A 147 -15.31 1.30 -7.02
N ASP A 148 -16.54 1.41 -6.54
CA ASP A 148 -17.13 0.54 -5.51
C ASP A 148 -16.93 -0.97 -5.77
N ASP A 149 -17.22 -1.47 -6.97
CA ASP A 149 -17.09 -2.91 -7.27
C ASP A 149 -15.65 -3.42 -7.22
N VAL A 150 -14.71 -2.65 -7.80
CA VAL A 150 -13.28 -2.97 -7.79
C VAL A 150 -12.72 -2.90 -6.37
N LEU A 151 -13.09 -1.85 -5.64
CA LEU A 151 -12.70 -1.70 -4.24
C LEU A 151 -13.17 -2.89 -3.40
N VAL A 152 -14.43 -3.32 -3.57
CA VAL A 152 -14.99 -4.48 -2.87
C VAL A 152 -14.24 -5.76 -3.25
N SER A 153 -13.94 -5.98 -4.53
CA SER A 153 -13.14 -7.15 -4.95
C SER A 153 -11.77 -7.14 -4.28
N ILE A 154 -11.02 -6.04 -4.36
CA ILE A 154 -9.68 -5.93 -3.75
C ILE A 154 -9.73 -6.15 -2.24
N LEU A 155 -10.70 -5.57 -1.53
CA LEU A 155 -10.87 -5.79 -0.09
C LEU A 155 -11.20 -7.25 0.26
N ARG A 156 -11.97 -7.95 -0.60
CA ARG A 156 -12.25 -9.39 -0.42
C ARG A 156 -10.99 -10.22 -0.62
N GLN A 157 -10.22 -9.95 -1.66
CA GLN A 157 -8.94 -10.60 -1.92
C GLN A 157 -7.95 -10.43 -0.74
N LEU A 158 -7.81 -9.21 -0.21
CA LEU A 158 -6.98 -8.95 0.99
C LEU A 158 -7.50 -9.66 2.23
N ARG A 159 -8.82 -9.75 2.39
CA ARG A 159 -9.45 -10.44 3.53
C ARG A 159 -9.25 -11.95 3.46
N ASN A 160 -9.32 -12.54 2.27
CA ASN A 160 -9.14 -13.99 2.08
C ASN A 160 -7.73 -14.42 2.51
N GLY A 161 -6.71 -13.68 2.07
CA GLY A 161 -5.31 -13.94 2.44
C GLY A 161 -4.98 -13.69 3.92
N PHE A 162 -5.85 -12.99 4.67
CA PHE A 162 -5.58 -12.57 6.06
C PHE A 162 -5.21 -13.71 7.02
N GLN A 163 -5.75 -14.92 6.81
CA GLN A 163 -5.46 -16.09 7.65
C GLN A 163 -4.06 -16.68 7.39
N GLY A 164 -3.46 -16.41 6.22
CA GLY A 164 -2.13 -16.90 5.85
C GLY A 164 -0.96 -16.15 6.49
N ARG A 165 -1.23 -15.08 7.25
CA ARG A 165 -0.20 -14.19 7.78
C ARG A 165 0.58 -14.83 8.95
N PRO A 166 1.87 -14.50 9.13
CA PRO A 166 2.69 -13.63 8.27
C PRO A 166 3.44 -14.40 7.16
N LYS A 167 3.34 -15.74 7.11
CA LYS A 167 4.21 -16.60 6.28
C LYS A 167 3.74 -16.71 4.82
N HIS A 168 2.44 -16.68 4.61
CA HIS A 168 1.81 -16.90 3.30
C HIS A 168 1.02 -15.68 2.81
N PHE A 169 1.10 -14.55 3.53
CA PHE A 169 0.46 -13.31 3.14
C PHE A 169 1.07 -12.11 3.90
N PRO A 170 1.00 -10.87 3.38
CA PRO A 170 1.54 -9.70 4.07
C PRO A 170 1.11 -9.59 5.52
N SER A 171 2.09 -9.51 6.42
CA SER A 171 1.87 -9.48 7.86
C SER A 171 1.04 -8.28 8.31
N THR A 172 1.26 -7.13 7.66
CA THR A 172 0.58 -5.87 7.93
C THR A 172 0.21 -5.24 6.59
N ILE A 173 -1.00 -4.69 6.51
CA ILE A 173 -1.45 -3.86 5.39
C ILE A 173 -1.97 -2.54 5.95
N ALA A 174 -1.43 -1.44 5.43
CA ALA A 174 -1.97 -0.11 5.65
C ALA A 174 -2.70 0.35 4.39
N LEU A 175 -3.99 0.66 4.52
CA LEU A 175 -4.78 1.27 3.45
C LEU A 175 -4.83 2.78 3.68
N VAL A 176 -4.39 3.56 2.70
CA VAL A 176 -4.31 5.02 2.82
C VAL A 176 -5.29 5.65 1.84
N GLY A 177 -6.08 6.59 2.34
CA GLY A 177 -7.07 7.30 1.53
C GLY A 177 -7.70 8.46 2.28
N LEU A 178 -8.66 9.11 1.63
CA LEU A 178 -9.36 10.27 2.20
C LEU A 178 -10.62 9.91 3.00
N ARG A 179 -11.20 8.73 2.76
CA ARG A 179 -12.45 8.28 3.38
C ARG A 179 -12.18 7.15 4.37
N ASP A 180 -13.01 7.03 5.41
CA ASP A 180 -12.92 5.88 6.30
C ASP A 180 -13.29 4.61 5.54
N VAL A 181 -12.55 3.53 5.73
CA VAL A 181 -12.92 2.25 5.10
C VAL A 181 -14.30 1.77 5.56
N ARG A 182 -14.74 2.21 6.74
CA ARG A 182 -16.10 2.04 7.25
C ARG A 182 -17.15 2.77 6.42
N ASP A 183 -16.80 3.89 5.79
CA ASP A 183 -17.70 4.61 4.89
C ASP A 183 -17.97 3.82 3.61
N TYR A 184 -17.03 2.97 3.16
CA TYR A 184 -17.27 2.06 2.03
C TYR A 184 -18.26 0.96 2.38
N LYS A 185 -18.24 0.43 3.62
CA LYS A 185 -19.23 -0.58 4.04
C LYS A 185 -20.66 -0.04 4.03
N LEU A 186 -20.85 1.27 4.23
CA LEU A 186 -22.17 1.91 4.19
C LEU A 186 -22.73 1.98 2.77
N LYS A 187 -21.89 2.19 1.74
CA LYS A 187 -22.31 2.21 0.34
C LYS A 187 -22.60 0.84 -0.27
N VAL A 188 -21.92 -0.20 0.22
CA VAL A 188 -22.07 -1.58 -0.29
C VAL A 188 -23.32 -2.27 0.30
N ARG A 189 -23.93 -1.70 1.35
CA ARG A 189 -25.28 -2.09 1.72
C ARG A 189 -26.23 -1.40 0.75
N PRO A 190 -27.03 -2.14 -0.05
CA PRO A 190 -28.12 -1.49 -0.74
C PRO A 190 -28.94 -0.78 0.32
N GLU A 191 -29.19 0.51 0.13
CA GLU A 191 -30.24 1.19 0.86
C GLU A 191 -31.46 0.30 0.68
N LYS A 192 -31.94 -0.30 1.79
CA LYS A 192 -33.26 -0.90 1.79
C LYS A 192 -34.21 0.25 1.51
N LEU A 193 -34.56 0.43 0.24
CA LEU A 193 -35.71 1.22 -0.15
C LEU A 193 -36.91 0.61 0.60
N HIS A 194 -37.39 1.37 1.57
CA HIS A 194 -38.74 1.23 2.12
C HIS A 194 -39.67 2.12 1.31
#